data_AF-A0A7X5VQY5-F1
#
_entry.id   AF-A0A7X5VQY5-F1
#
_cell.length_a   1.000
_cell.length_b   1.000
_cell.length_c   1.000
_cell.angle_alpha   90.00
_cell.angle_beta   90.00
_cell.angle_gamma   90.00
#
_symmetry.space_group_name_H-M   'P 1'
#
loop_
_entity.id
_entity.type
_entity.pdbx_description
1 polymer ?
#
loop_
_entity_poly.entity_id
_entity_poly.type
_entity_poly.pdbx_seq_one_letter_code
_entity_poly.pdbx_strand_id
1 'polypeptide(L)'
;MIVYSGKQEGAEAPLLAVDPEGNPIDLPDIQVWRGGERYRFTRDGSALIFMQGQPARDFELLDLKTMQRRVLTRFSGIATMRTFDVTPDGKSILFDRLYENSDIVLIELE
;
A
#
# COMPACT_ATOMS: atom_id res chain seq x y z
N MET A 1 -6.85 1.83 16.96
CA MET A 1 -7.13 2.51 15.68
C MET A 1 -7.59 1.50 14.66
N ILE A 2 -8.60 1.85 13.89
CA ILE A 2 -9.11 1.10 12.74
C ILE A 2 -8.89 1.97 11.51
N VAL A 3 -8.28 1.42 10.46
CA VAL A 3 -7.96 2.14 9.21
C VAL A 3 -8.76 1.54 8.06
N TYR A 4 -9.38 2.39 7.26
CA TYR A 4 -10.23 1.98 6.14
C TYR A 4 -10.14 2.96 4.96
N SER A 5 -10.34 2.44 3.75
CA SER A 5 -10.57 3.29 2.59
C SER A 5 -11.94 3.95 2.67
N GLY A 6 -11.99 5.28 2.56
CA GLY A 6 -13.20 6.05 2.51
C GLY A 6 -13.97 5.87 1.20
N LYS A 7 -14.93 6.77 0.95
CA LYS A 7 -15.70 6.77 -0.29
C LYS A 7 -14.75 6.98 -1.47
N GLN A 8 -14.79 6.04 -2.42
CA GLN A 8 -13.97 6.10 -3.62
C GLN A 8 -14.45 7.20 -4.56
N GLU A 9 -13.52 8.03 -5.03
CA GLU A 9 -13.76 9.04 -6.06
C GLU A 9 -12.83 8.73 -7.25
N GLY A 10 -13.41 8.25 -8.36
CA GLY A 10 -12.61 7.80 -9.49
C GLY A 10 -11.84 6.52 -9.16
N ALA A 11 -10.52 6.54 -9.33
CA ALA A 11 -9.67 5.36 -9.18
C ALA A 11 -8.90 5.30 -7.85
N GLU A 12 -9.09 6.30 -6.98
CA GLU A 12 -8.46 6.37 -5.66
C GLU A 12 -9.53 6.53 -4.58
N ALA A 13 -9.15 6.21 -3.34
CA ALA A 13 -9.95 6.48 -2.16
C ALA A 13 -9.06 7.09 -1.07
N PRO A 14 -9.58 8.04 -0.27
CA PRO A 14 -8.85 8.57 0.86
C PRO A 14 -8.70 7.48 1.92
N LEU A 15 -7.56 7.46 2.59
CA LEU A 15 -7.34 6.61 3.75
C LEU A 15 -7.82 7.32 5.01
N LEU A 16 -8.75 6.70 5.73
CA LEU A 16 -9.38 7.25 6.92
C LEU A 16 -9.09 6.37 8.13
N ALA A 17 -9.20 6.94 9.32
CA ALA A 17 -9.05 6.22 10.57
C ALA A 17 -10.07 6.65 11.63
N VAL A 18 -10.39 5.69 12.51
CA VAL A 18 -11.16 5.92 13.73
C VAL A 18 -10.49 5.22 14.92
N ASP A 19 -10.77 5.68 16.14
CA ASP A 19 -10.46 4.96 17.36
C ASP A 19 -11.46 3.77 17.57
N PRO A 20 -11.23 2.89 18.56
CA PRO A 20 -12.15 1.79 18.86
C PRO A 20 -13.58 2.24 19.20
N GLU A 21 -13.74 3.46 19.71
CA GLU A 21 -15.02 4.08 20.04
C GLU A 21 -15.72 4.70 18.82
N GLY A 22 -15.04 4.76 17.67
CA GLY A 22 -15.55 5.29 16.40
C GLY A 22 -15.30 6.78 16.19
N ASN A 23 -14.53 7.45 17.05
CA ASN A 23 -14.17 8.85 16.84
C ASN A 23 -13.15 8.97 15.70
N PRO A 24 -13.28 9.97 14.80
CA PRO A 24 -12.31 10.20 13.74
C PRO A 24 -10.90 10.45 14.26
N ILE A 25 -9.91 9.88 13.59
CA ILE A 25 -8.48 10.20 13.77
C ILE A 25 -7.99 10.90 12.51
N ASP A 26 -7.42 12.08 12.69
CA ASP A 26 -6.85 12.86 11.59
C ASP A 26 -5.60 12.15 11.04
N LEU A 27 -5.69 11.73 9.78
CA LEU A 27 -4.56 11.26 9.00
C LEU A 27 -4.12 12.34 8.02
N PRO A 28 -2.82 12.39 7.67
CA PRO A 28 -2.38 13.13 6.49
C PRO A 28 -3.15 12.68 5.23
N ASP A 29 -3.31 13.56 4.24
CA ASP A 29 -4.05 13.27 3.01
C ASP A 29 -3.39 12.17 2.16
N ILE A 30 -3.77 10.91 2.41
CA ILE A 30 -3.24 9.72 1.75
C ILE A 30 -4.34 9.18 0.84
N GLN A 31 -4.05 9.15 -0.46
CA GLN A 31 -4.90 8.50 -1.44
C GLN A 31 -4.34 7.11 -1.74
N VAL A 32 -5.19 6.09 -1.77
CA VAL A 32 -4.81 4.72 -2.15
C VAL A 32 -5.57 4.27 -3.39
N TRP A 33 -4.85 3.60 -4.30
CA TRP A 33 -5.43 3.11 -5.55
C TRP A 33 -6.49 2.02 -5.31
N ARG A 34 -7.53 2.04 -6.13
CA ARG A 34 -8.66 1.11 -6.08
C ARG A 34 -8.24 -0.35 -6.24
N GLY A 35 -8.86 -1.20 -5.41
CA GLY A 35 -8.89 -2.65 -5.54
C GLY A 35 -7.59 -3.30 -5.06
N GLY A 36 -7.68 -4.35 -4.24
CA GLY A 36 -6.52 -4.96 -3.58
C GLY A 36 -6.30 -4.46 -2.15
N GLU A 37 -5.33 -5.05 -1.47
CA GLU A 37 -5.01 -4.74 -0.08
C GLU A 37 -3.83 -3.77 -0.04
N ARG A 38 -4.12 -2.50 0.30
CA ARG A 38 -3.21 -1.37 0.02
C ARG A 38 -2.41 -0.89 1.20
N TYR A 39 -2.71 -1.37 2.40
CA TYR A 39 -2.06 -0.92 3.62
C TYR A 39 -2.07 -2.01 4.69
N ARG A 40 -1.04 -1.99 5.54
CA ARG A 40 -0.84 -2.92 6.66
C ARG A 40 -0.21 -2.16 7.83
N PHE A 41 -0.64 -2.49 9.05
CA PHE A 41 0.11 -2.07 10.23
C PHE A 41 1.43 -2.81 10.33
N THR A 42 2.46 -2.15 10.86
CA THR A 42 3.62 -2.85 11.40
C THR A 42 3.18 -3.71 12.58
N ARG A 43 3.95 -4.76 12.88
CA ARG A 43 3.59 -5.73 13.94
C ARG A 43 3.41 -5.09 15.32
N ASP A 44 4.18 -4.06 15.60
CA ASP A 44 4.11 -3.29 16.85
C ASP A 44 3.02 -2.19 16.84
N GLY A 45 2.32 -2.01 15.71
CA GLY A 45 1.28 -1.00 15.54
C GLY A 45 1.79 0.44 15.53
N SER A 46 3.11 0.67 15.45
CA SER A 46 3.69 2.01 15.50
C SER A 46 3.62 2.76 14.17
N ALA A 47 3.43 2.03 13.07
CA ALA A 47 3.40 2.59 11.73
C ALA A 47 2.37 1.90 10.83
N LEU A 48 1.98 2.59 9.76
CA LEU A 48 1.21 2.06 8.67
C LEU A 48 2.07 2.06 7.40
N ILE A 49 2.25 0.90 6.77
CA ILE A 49 2.85 0.80 5.45
C ILE A 49 1.73 0.79 4.42
N PHE A 50 1.88 1.52 3.33
CA PHE A 50 0.89 1.59 2.27
C PHE A 50 1.54 1.73 0.89
N MET A 51 0.83 1.29 -0.15
CA MET A 51 1.28 1.47 -1.53
C MET A 51 0.88 2.85 -2.07
N GLN A 52 1.76 3.45 -2.87
CA GLN A 52 1.58 4.75 -3.51
C GLN A 52 1.85 4.74 -5.02
N GLY A 53 1.29 5.74 -5.70
CA GLY A 53 1.41 5.98 -7.14
C GLY A 53 0.29 5.38 -7.99
N GLN A 54 0.28 5.76 -9.28
CA GLN A 54 -0.71 5.31 -10.27
C GLN A 54 -0.03 4.69 -11.51
N PRO A 55 -0.14 3.37 -11.76
CA PRO A 55 -0.62 2.35 -10.83
C PRO A 55 0.24 2.32 -9.56
N ALA A 56 -0.23 1.70 -8.47
CA ALA A 56 0.53 1.62 -7.23
C ALA A 56 1.86 0.88 -7.43
N ARG A 57 2.99 1.53 -7.15
CA ARG A 57 4.34 1.00 -7.44
C ARG A 57 5.30 1.10 -6.27
N ASP A 58 5.09 2.03 -5.35
CA ASP A 58 6.03 2.26 -4.26
C ASP A 58 5.40 2.00 -2.91
N PHE A 59 6.23 1.69 -1.93
CA PHE A 59 5.84 1.61 -0.53
C PHE A 59 6.25 2.89 0.19
N GLU A 60 5.31 3.42 0.94
CA GLU A 60 5.53 4.46 1.93
C GLU A 60 5.14 3.95 3.32
N LEU A 61 5.70 4.60 4.33
CA LEU A 61 5.41 4.37 5.74
C LEU A 61 4.91 5.66 6.35
N LEU A 62 3.81 5.59 7.09
CA LEU A 62 3.32 6.63 7.98
C LEU A 62 3.69 6.23 9.41
N ASP A 63 4.53 7.03 10.06
CA ASP A 63 4.76 6.91 11.50
C ASP A 63 3.54 7.47 12.24
N LEU A 64 2.86 6.64 13.04
CA LEU A 64 1.57 6.99 13.64
C LEU A 64 1.72 7.86 14.89
N LYS A 65 2.93 8.01 15.42
CA LYS A 65 3.20 8.91 16.54
C LYS A 65 3.38 10.34 16.07
N THR A 66 4.02 10.52 14.93
CA THR A 66 4.42 11.83 14.39
C THR A 66 3.56 12.27 13.20
N MET A 67 2.79 11.34 12.63
CA MET A 67 2.05 11.50 11.38
C MET A 67 2.94 11.91 10.19
N GLN A 68 4.24 11.58 10.26
CA GLN A 68 5.17 11.85 9.17
C GLN A 68 5.30 10.65 8.23
N ARG A 69 5.44 10.96 6.93
CA ARG A 69 5.63 9.97 5.88
C ARG A 69 7.11 9.74 5.59
N ARG A 70 7.45 8.50 5.28
CA ARG A 70 8.77 8.09 4.81
C ARG A 70 8.63 7.16 3.62
N VAL A 71 9.29 7.51 2.53
CA VAL A 71 9.39 6.63 1.35
C VAL A 71 10.29 5.44 1.67
N LEU A 72 9.80 4.22 1.41
CA LEU A 72 10.56 2.98 1.61
C LEU A 72 11.18 2.47 0.30
N THR A 73 10.51 2.69 -0.83
CA THR A 73 10.97 2.22 -2.15
C THR A 73 10.83 3.29 -3.22
N ARG A 74 11.62 3.13 -4.28
CA ARG A 74 11.52 3.87 -5.54
C ARG A 74 11.75 2.87 -6.68
N PHE A 75 10.74 2.09 -7.02
CA PHE A 75 10.88 1.07 -8.06
C PHE A 75 10.82 1.69 -9.47
N SER A 76 11.63 1.18 -10.39
CA SER A 76 11.57 1.52 -11.81
C SER A 76 10.58 0.62 -12.56
N GLY A 77 10.04 1.13 -13.67
CA GLY A 77 9.12 0.38 -14.54
C GLY A 77 7.66 0.42 -14.07
N ILE A 78 6.72 0.28 -15.01
CA ILE A 78 5.28 0.20 -14.72
C ILE A 78 4.99 -1.27 -14.37
N ALA A 79 4.48 -1.49 -13.16
CA ALA A 79 4.01 -2.80 -12.71
C ALA A 79 2.76 -2.61 -11.86
N THR A 80 1.87 -3.58 -11.93
CA THR A 80 0.69 -3.64 -11.07
C THR A 80 1.04 -4.47 -9.84
N MET A 81 0.90 -3.88 -8.65
CA MET A 81 0.95 -4.57 -7.37
C MET A 81 -0.48 -4.62 -6.80
N ARG A 82 -0.89 -5.72 -6.17
CA ARG A 82 -2.28 -5.95 -5.69
C ARG A 82 -2.35 -6.17 -4.19
N THR A 83 -1.36 -6.83 -3.59
CA THR A 83 -1.29 -7.10 -2.16
C THR A 83 0.16 -7.18 -1.69
N PHE A 84 0.34 -7.06 -0.38
CA PHE A 84 1.62 -7.26 0.28
C PHE A 84 1.42 -7.67 1.73
N ASP A 85 2.46 -8.29 2.27
CA ASP A 85 2.60 -8.59 3.69
C ASP A 85 3.98 -8.16 4.20
N VAL A 86 4.05 -7.94 5.50
CA VAL A 86 5.27 -7.54 6.21
C VAL A 86 5.72 -8.71 7.08
N THR A 87 6.98 -9.08 6.97
CA THR A 87 7.59 -10.13 7.81
C THR A 87 7.46 -9.80 9.30
N PRO A 88 7.39 -10.81 10.19
CA PRO A 88 7.19 -10.57 11.62
C PRO A 88 8.27 -9.72 12.29
N ASP A 89 9.51 -9.74 11.77
CA ASP A 89 10.61 -8.91 12.26
C ASP A 89 10.60 -7.49 11.67
N GLY A 90 9.67 -7.19 10.76
CA GLY A 90 9.51 -5.89 10.12
C GLY A 90 10.58 -5.55 9.08
N LYS A 91 11.48 -6.48 8.74
CA LYS A 91 12.66 -6.18 7.91
C LYS A 91 12.44 -6.41 6.41
N SER A 92 11.37 -7.10 6.05
CA SER A 92 11.08 -7.45 4.65
C SER A 92 9.60 -7.32 4.33
N ILE A 93 9.32 -6.90 3.10
CA ILE A 93 7.98 -6.81 2.52
C ILE A 93 7.89 -7.84 1.39
N LEU A 94 6.91 -8.73 1.47
CA LEU A 94 6.53 -9.65 0.39
C LEU A 94 5.36 -9.03 -0.36
N PHE A 95 5.42 -8.98 -1.69
CA PHE A 95 4.37 -8.37 -2.50
C PHE A 95 4.32 -9.02 -3.88
N ASP A 96 3.14 -8.97 -4.50
CA ASP A 96 3.02 -9.35 -5.91
C ASP A 96 3.46 -8.17 -6.80
N ARG A 97 4.20 -8.48 -7.85
CA ARG A 97 4.61 -7.49 -8.83
C ARG A 97 4.42 -8.07 -10.22
N LEU A 98 3.31 -7.72 -10.85
CA LEU A 98 3.00 -8.13 -12.21
C LEU A 98 3.43 -7.02 -13.17
N TYR A 99 4.44 -7.29 -13.97
CA TYR A 99 4.70 -6.46 -15.14
C TYR A 99 3.65 -6.78 -16.19
N GLU A 100 2.98 -5.76 -16.69
CA GLU A 100 2.19 -5.89 -17.93
C GLU A 100 3.16 -5.91 -19.11
N ASN A 101 3.96 -6.96 -19.21
CA ASN A 101 4.69 -7.28 -20.43
C ASN A 101 3.73 -8.09 -21.30
N SER A 102 3.07 -7.44 -22.24
CA SER A 102 2.46 -8.15 -23.38
C SER A 102 3.56 -8.55 -24.36
N ASP A 103 4.49 -9.41 -23.93
CA ASP A 103 5.35 -10.15 -24.87
C ASP A 103 4.78 -11.56 -24.99
N ILE A 104 4.10 -11.83 -26.10
CA ILE A 104 3.77 -13.19 -26.51
C ILE A 104 5.11 -13.86 -26.84
N VAL A 105 5.62 -14.70 -25.94
CA VAL A 105 6.78 -15.55 -26.23
C VAL A 105 6.30 -16.95 -26.57
N LEU A 106 6.67 -17.41 -27.78
CA LEU A 106 6.50 -18.79 -28.21
C LEU A 106 7.49 -19.65 -27.43
N ILE A 107 6.98 -20.60 -26.63
CA ILE A 107 7.80 -21.63 -26.00
C ILE A 107 7.60 -22.90 -26.81
N GLU A 108 8.59 -23.26 -27.62
CA GLU A 108 8.71 -24.59 -28.20
C GLU A 108 9.40 -25.49 -27.17
N LEU A 109 8.80 -26.66 -26.92
CA LEU A 109 9.34 -27.67 -26.01
C LEU A 109 10.07 -28.73 -26.86
N GLU A 110 11.34 -28.98 -26.53
CA GLU A 110 12.10 -30.14 -27.02
C GLU A 110 11.69 -31.44 -26.29
#